data_AF-A0A072N2A0-F1
#
_entry.id   AF-A0A072N2A0-F1
#
_cell.length_a   1.000
_cell.length_b   1.000
_cell.length_c   1.000
_cell.angle_alpha   90.00
_cell.angle_beta   90.00
_cell.angle_gamma   90.00
#
_symmetry.space_group_name_H-M   'P 1'
#
loop_
_entity.id
_entity.type
_entity.pdbx_description
1 polymer ?
#
loop_
_entity_poly.entity_id
_entity_poly.type
_entity_poly.pdbx_seq_one_letter_code
_entity_poly.pdbx_strand_id
1 'polypeptide(L)'
;MLTQRPTAMDIKPESSGFEIFPWNRNFETGLEEIDKQHRVLVDILNRLAEHFAIEGAELNCSVILDELLAYTAFHFECEETIWNNALGNCDMARNHHDCHQMFFAQIQEHRQSQAPREQILEELLTFLTRWLAFHILESDRRMAHTVKALERGVPLEQARHEVDSELSGSISVLVNALLEIYGKLSETTVQLIREKNARFRAEDELVRIRNG
;
A
#
# COMPACT_ATOMS: atom_id res chain seq x y z
N MET A 1 -14.24 -32.94 13.53
CA MET A 1 -13.38 -32.01 14.28
C MET A 1 -13.36 -30.70 13.50
N LEU A 2 -14.05 -29.69 14.02
CA LEU A 2 -14.26 -28.39 13.37
C LEU A 2 -13.13 -27.46 13.76
N THR A 3 -12.30 -27.07 12.80
CA THR A 3 -11.28 -26.02 12.94
C THR A 3 -11.95 -24.66 12.91
N GLN A 4 -11.90 -23.95 14.03
CA GLN A 4 -12.44 -22.60 14.17
C GLN A 4 -11.52 -21.59 13.46
N ARG A 5 -12.10 -20.74 12.61
CA ARG A 5 -11.46 -19.54 12.06
C ARG A 5 -11.17 -18.56 13.21
N PRO A 6 -10.04 -17.83 13.21
CA PRO A 6 -9.87 -16.73 14.14
C PRO A 6 -10.82 -15.60 13.76
N THR A 7 -11.78 -15.34 14.65
CA THR A 7 -12.70 -14.20 14.56
C THR A 7 -11.90 -12.91 14.74
N ALA A 8 -11.91 -12.05 13.72
CA ALA A 8 -11.46 -10.68 13.85
C ALA A 8 -12.23 -10.01 15.00
N MET A 9 -11.50 -9.41 15.93
CA MET A 9 -12.06 -8.59 16.98
C MET A 9 -12.70 -7.35 16.32
N ASP A 10 -14.03 -7.27 16.34
CA ASP A 10 -14.78 -6.07 15.97
C ASP A 10 -14.50 -4.96 17.00
N ILE A 11 -13.38 -4.27 16.81
CA ILE A 11 -13.20 -2.91 17.27
C ILE A 11 -13.25 -2.06 16.01
N LYS A 12 -14.38 -1.41 15.75
CA LYS A 12 -14.39 -0.23 14.90
C LYS A 12 -13.91 0.94 15.75
N PRO A 13 -12.67 1.42 15.62
CA PRO A 13 -12.39 2.79 16.04
C PRO A 13 -13.21 3.69 15.10
N GLU A 14 -13.98 4.62 15.66
CA GLU A 14 -14.40 5.78 14.87
C GLU A 14 -13.11 6.41 14.34
N SER A 15 -12.90 6.36 13.02
CA SER A 15 -11.64 6.79 12.42
C SER A 15 -11.44 8.26 12.73
N SER A 16 -10.27 8.59 13.28
CA SER A 16 -9.84 9.98 13.44
C SER A 16 -9.42 10.55 12.07
N GLY A 17 -10.36 10.60 11.13
CA GLY A 17 -10.49 11.60 10.06
C GLY A 17 -9.39 11.82 9.01
N PHE A 18 -8.27 11.09 9.00
CA PHE A 18 -7.20 11.31 7.99
C PHE A 18 -6.63 10.01 7.42
N GLU A 19 -6.70 9.88 6.09
CA GLU A 19 -6.12 8.77 5.31
C GLU A 19 -4.91 9.30 4.53
N ILE A 20 -3.77 8.64 4.68
CA ILE A 20 -2.56 8.93 3.91
C ILE A 20 -2.52 8.21 2.57
N PHE A 21 -3.51 7.37 2.29
CA PHE A 21 -3.76 6.74 1.00
C PHE A 21 -5.25 6.42 0.84
N PRO A 22 -6.11 7.35 0.38
CA PRO A 22 -7.52 7.10 0.22
C PRO A 22 -7.73 6.19 -0.99
N TRP A 23 -8.52 5.14 -0.79
CA TRP A 23 -8.88 4.27 -1.90
C TRP A 23 -9.66 5.03 -2.97
N ASN A 24 -9.33 4.79 -4.24
CA ASN A 24 -10.00 5.36 -5.40
C ASN A 24 -10.29 4.25 -6.42
N ARG A 25 -11.41 4.34 -7.15
CA ARG A 25 -11.75 3.41 -8.23
C ARG A 25 -10.71 3.35 -9.35
N ASN A 26 -9.88 4.38 -9.51
CA ASN A 26 -8.77 4.37 -10.48
C ASN A 26 -7.67 3.34 -10.16
N PHE A 27 -7.65 2.80 -8.94
CA PHE A 27 -6.80 1.68 -8.52
C PHE A 27 -7.41 0.30 -8.82
N GLU A 28 -8.65 0.25 -9.33
CA GLU A 28 -9.27 -1.01 -9.71
C GLU A 28 -8.63 -1.56 -11.00
N THR A 29 -8.11 -2.77 -10.90
CA THR A 29 -7.63 -3.60 -12.01
C THR A 29 -8.79 -4.26 -12.76
N GLY A 30 -9.95 -4.32 -12.09
CA GLY A 30 -11.14 -5.04 -12.52
C GLY A 30 -11.01 -6.56 -12.39
N LEU A 31 -10.00 -7.06 -11.67
CA LEU A 31 -9.99 -8.41 -11.13
C LEU A 31 -10.48 -8.30 -9.69
N GLU A 32 -11.73 -8.71 -9.44
CA GLU A 32 -12.43 -8.41 -8.17
C GLU A 32 -11.66 -8.91 -6.94
N GLU A 33 -11.00 -10.06 -7.03
CA GLU A 33 -10.19 -10.61 -5.94
C GLU A 33 -8.96 -9.75 -5.64
N ILE A 34 -8.24 -9.30 -6.67
CA ILE A 34 -7.07 -8.42 -6.53
C ILE A 34 -7.49 -7.05 -5.97
N ASP A 35 -8.60 -6.49 -6.47
CA ASP A 35 -9.11 -5.20 -6.00
C ASP A 35 -9.53 -5.24 -4.52
N LYS A 36 -10.05 -6.39 -4.04
CA LYS A 36 -10.32 -6.61 -2.61
C LYS A 36 -9.03 -6.65 -1.80
N GLN A 37 -8.00 -7.32 -2.30
CA GLN A 37 -6.71 -7.42 -1.63
C GLN A 37 -6.01 -6.06 -1.54
N HIS A 38 -6.02 -5.27 -2.62
CA HIS A 38 -5.49 -3.90 -2.60
C HIS A 38 -6.17 -3.00 -1.56
N ARG A 39 -7.49 -3.10 -1.41
CA ARG A 39 -8.21 -2.32 -0.38
C ARG A 39 -7.76 -2.66 1.03
N VAL A 40 -7.45 -3.93 1.30
CA VAL A 40 -6.92 -4.35 2.61
C VAL A 40 -5.50 -3.83 2.82
N LEU A 41 -4.62 -3.89 1.80
CA LEU A 41 -3.27 -3.30 1.88
C LEU A 41 -3.33 -1.79 2.19
N VAL A 42 -4.24 -1.09 1.53
CA VAL A 42 -4.47 0.34 1.76
C VAL A 42 -4.99 0.63 3.16
N ASP A 43 -5.91 -0.18 3.69
CA ASP A 43 -6.37 -0.06 5.07
C ASP A 43 -5.24 -0.25 6.08
N ILE A 44 -4.42 -1.30 5.92
CA ILE A 44 -3.27 -1.57 6.79
C ILE A 44 -2.25 -0.42 6.72
N LEU A 45 -1.98 0.13 5.52
CA LEU A 45 -1.09 1.27 5.33
C LEU A 45 -1.60 2.55 6.03
N ASN A 46 -2.90 2.83 5.92
CA ASN A 46 -3.51 3.97 6.61
C ASN A 46 -3.44 3.82 8.13
N ARG A 47 -3.72 2.62 8.66
CA ARG A 47 -3.56 2.31 10.08
C ARG A 47 -2.12 2.50 10.54
N LEU A 48 -1.15 2.02 9.76
CA LEU A 48 0.28 2.19 10.05
C LEU A 48 0.64 3.69 10.20
N ALA A 49 0.14 4.52 9.30
CA ALA A 49 0.40 5.97 9.32
C ALA A 49 -0.26 6.70 10.49
N GLU A 50 -1.50 6.32 10.84
CA GLU A 50 -2.20 6.88 12.00
C GLU A 50 -1.39 6.62 13.28
N HIS A 51 -0.87 5.40 13.44
CA HIS A 51 -0.03 5.03 14.58
C HIS A 51 1.33 5.73 14.59
N PHE A 52 1.90 6.05 13.44
CA PHE A 52 3.14 6.85 13.37
C PHE A 52 2.97 8.30 13.80
N ALA A 53 1.75 8.83 13.78
CA ALA A 53 1.50 10.18 14.25
C ALA A 53 1.29 10.26 15.77
N ILE A 54 1.33 9.12 16.48
CA ILE A 54 1.16 9.03 17.94
C ILE A 54 2.53 8.76 18.60
N GLU A 55 3.00 9.69 19.43
CA GLU A 55 4.21 9.49 20.23
C GLU A 55 4.08 8.29 21.20
N GLY A 56 5.11 7.45 21.26
CA GLY A 56 5.16 6.27 22.14
C GLY A 56 4.48 4.99 21.62
N ALA A 57 3.90 4.99 20.42
CA ALA A 57 3.21 3.84 19.82
C ALA A 57 4.14 2.78 19.17
N GLU A 58 5.37 2.61 19.67
CA GLU A 58 6.44 1.89 18.96
C GLU A 58 6.14 0.42 18.69
N LEU A 59 5.68 -0.29 19.73
CA LEU A 59 5.32 -1.70 19.63
C LEU A 59 4.18 -1.93 18.62
N ASN A 60 3.22 -1.00 18.56
CA ASN A 60 2.09 -1.11 17.65
C ASN A 60 2.52 -0.92 16.18
N CYS A 61 3.48 -0.02 15.92
CA CYS A 61 3.97 0.23 14.57
C CYS A 61 4.68 -0.99 13.97
N SER A 62 5.55 -1.68 14.75
CA SER A 62 6.22 -2.88 14.26
C SER A 62 5.22 -3.99 13.95
N VAL A 63 4.21 -4.18 14.81
CA VAL A 63 3.18 -5.21 14.62
C VAL A 63 2.36 -4.94 13.36
N ILE A 64 1.95 -3.70 13.12
CA ILE A 64 1.19 -3.34 11.90
C ILE A 64 2.07 -3.45 10.65
N LEU A 65 3.36 -3.11 10.74
CA LEU A 65 4.29 -3.32 9.63
C LEU A 65 4.48 -4.82 9.32
N ASP A 66 4.54 -5.67 10.34
CA ASP A 66 4.60 -7.13 10.15
C ASP A 66 3.30 -7.67 9.55
N GLU A 67 2.14 -7.15 9.96
CA GLU A 67 0.84 -7.43 9.34
C GLU A 67 0.82 -7.03 7.86
N LEU A 68 1.31 -5.82 7.53
CA LEU A 68 1.42 -5.34 6.16
C LEU A 68 2.26 -6.29 5.32
N LEU A 69 3.47 -6.64 5.79
CA LEU A 69 4.39 -7.52 5.06
C LEU A 69 3.81 -8.93 4.85
N ALA A 70 3.16 -9.50 5.86
CA ALA A 70 2.51 -10.79 5.74
C ALA A 70 1.38 -10.76 4.70
N TYR A 71 0.55 -9.71 4.71
CA TYR A 71 -0.54 -9.56 3.75
C TYR A 71 -0.03 -9.27 2.33
N THR A 72 1.02 -8.45 2.19
CA THR A 72 1.68 -8.20 0.91
C THR A 72 2.25 -9.48 0.31
N ALA A 73 2.88 -10.34 1.10
CA ALA A 73 3.39 -11.63 0.61
C ALA A 73 2.25 -12.53 0.09
N PHE A 74 1.15 -12.63 0.82
CA PHE A 74 -0.04 -13.37 0.37
C PHE A 74 -0.62 -12.80 -0.93
N HIS A 75 -0.73 -11.47 -1.01
CA HIS A 75 -1.23 -10.79 -2.20
C HIS A 75 -0.34 -11.07 -3.42
N PHE A 76 0.98 -10.90 -3.29
CA PHE A 76 1.93 -11.19 -4.37
C PHE A 76 1.88 -12.65 -4.83
N GLU A 77 1.72 -13.61 -3.91
CA GLU A 77 1.55 -15.02 -4.28
C GLU A 77 0.28 -15.25 -5.13
N CYS A 78 -0.81 -14.54 -4.81
CA CYS A 78 -2.04 -14.59 -5.61
C CYS A 78 -1.82 -14.04 -7.02
N GLU A 79 -1.16 -12.90 -7.15
CA GLU A 79 -0.85 -12.29 -8.44
C GLU A 79 0.09 -13.15 -9.28
N GLU A 80 1.17 -13.65 -8.68
CA GLU A 80 2.12 -14.52 -9.35
C GLU A 80 1.45 -15.80 -9.84
N THR A 81 0.50 -16.34 -9.07
CA THR A 81 -0.31 -17.48 -9.52
C THR A 81 -1.15 -17.13 -10.75
N ILE A 82 -1.81 -15.96 -10.77
CA ILE A 82 -2.58 -15.49 -11.93
C ILE A 82 -1.66 -15.34 -13.16
N TRP A 83 -0.52 -14.69 -12.97
CA TRP A 83 0.44 -14.44 -14.04
C TRP A 83 1.00 -15.74 -14.62
N ASN A 84 1.44 -16.65 -13.75
CA ASN A 84 2.01 -17.94 -14.14
C ASN A 84 0.98 -18.81 -14.86
N ASN A 85 -0.29 -18.80 -14.43
CA ASN A 85 -1.35 -19.53 -15.11
C ASN A 85 -1.65 -18.98 -16.51
N ALA A 86 -1.57 -17.66 -16.69
CA ALA A 86 -1.87 -17.00 -17.97
C ALA A 86 -0.68 -17.03 -18.95
N LEU A 87 0.56 -16.90 -18.46
CA LEU A 87 1.74 -16.67 -19.30
C LEU A 87 2.86 -17.70 -19.15
N GLY A 88 2.82 -18.55 -18.13
CA GLY A 88 3.97 -19.37 -17.74
C GLY A 88 5.21 -18.53 -17.44
N ASN A 89 6.39 -19.04 -17.82
CA ASN A 89 7.69 -18.43 -17.48
C ASN A 89 8.14 -17.34 -18.48
N CYS A 90 7.23 -16.45 -18.89
CA CYS A 90 7.58 -15.34 -19.77
C CYS A 90 8.36 -14.24 -19.03
N ASP A 91 9.04 -13.36 -19.77
CA ASP A 91 9.81 -12.25 -19.19
C ASP A 91 8.95 -11.28 -18.35
N MET A 92 7.68 -11.08 -18.74
CA MET A 92 6.79 -10.18 -17.99
C MET A 92 6.48 -10.72 -16.60
N ALA A 93 6.22 -12.02 -16.46
CA ALA A 93 5.98 -12.66 -15.17
C ALA A 93 7.22 -12.58 -14.27
N ARG A 94 8.42 -12.78 -14.86
CA ARG A 94 9.70 -12.62 -14.15
C ARG A 94 9.91 -11.19 -13.66
N ASN A 95 9.73 -10.19 -14.53
CA ASN A 95 9.93 -8.79 -14.15
C ASN A 95 8.98 -8.35 -13.03
N HIS A 96 7.73 -8.85 -13.02
CA HIS A 96 6.79 -8.58 -11.94
C HIS A 96 7.22 -9.22 -10.62
N HIS A 97 7.63 -10.49 -10.65
CA HIS A 97 8.18 -11.18 -9.49
C HIS A 97 9.43 -10.47 -8.93
N ASP A 98 10.35 -10.04 -9.79
CA ASP A 98 11.55 -9.31 -9.36
C ASP A 98 11.19 -7.97 -8.69
N CYS A 99 10.13 -7.30 -9.15
CA CYS A 99 9.59 -6.10 -8.51
C CYS A 99 9.09 -6.39 -7.08
N HIS A 100 8.39 -7.50 -6.87
CA HIS A 100 7.96 -7.96 -5.54
C HIS A 100 9.15 -8.25 -4.62
N GLN A 101 10.19 -8.92 -5.11
CA GLN A 101 11.37 -9.20 -4.29
C GLN A 101 12.11 -7.91 -3.89
N MET A 102 12.17 -6.94 -4.80
CA MET A 102 12.77 -5.64 -4.53
C MET A 102 12.02 -4.87 -3.43
N PHE A 103 10.69 -4.96 -3.39
CA PHE A 103 9.88 -4.36 -2.32
C PHE A 103 10.33 -4.83 -0.94
N PHE A 104 10.43 -6.15 -0.73
CA PHE A 104 10.86 -6.69 0.57
C PHE A 104 12.31 -6.30 0.90
N ALA A 105 13.20 -6.28 -0.08
CA ALA A 105 14.58 -5.84 0.12
C ALA A 105 14.65 -4.39 0.61
N GLN A 106 13.86 -3.48 0.03
CA GLN A 106 13.81 -2.07 0.44
C GLN A 106 13.24 -1.89 1.85
N ILE A 107 12.20 -2.65 2.22
CA ILE A 107 11.68 -2.61 3.61
C ILE A 107 12.75 -3.10 4.59
N GLN A 108 13.50 -4.14 4.23
CA GLN A 108 14.55 -4.67 5.07
C GLN A 108 15.70 -3.67 5.26
N GLU A 109 16.03 -2.88 4.23
CA GLU A 109 17.00 -1.78 4.32
C GLU A 109 16.54 -0.72 5.33
N HIS A 110 15.27 -0.30 5.28
CA HIS A 110 14.70 0.64 6.26
C HIS A 110 14.76 0.08 7.70
N ARG A 111 14.49 -1.22 7.89
CA ARG A 111 14.58 -1.87 9.22
C ARG A 111 16.01 -1.91 9.78
N GLN A 112 17.01 -1.95 8.91
CA GLN A 112 18.42 -2.03 9.29
C GLN A 112 19.09 -0.65 9.42
N SER A 113 18.41 0.41 9.00
CA SER A 113 18.92 1.78 9.08
C SER A 113 19.23 2.18 10.53
N GLN A 114 20.32 2.94 10.70
CA GLN A 114 20.73 3.53 11.97
C GLN A 114 20.32 5.01 12.09
N ALA A 115 19.54 5.52 11.14
CA ALA A 115 19.02 6.87 11.16
C ALA A 115 18.07 7.08 12.36
N PRO A 116 17.78 8.35 12.74
CA PRO A 116 16.77 8.64 13.73
C PRO A 116 15.44 7.97 13.39
N ARG A 117 14.75 7.46 14.41
CA ARG A 117 13.53 6.67 14.21
C ARG A 117 12.48 7.43 13.41
N GLU A 118 12.22 8.68 13.76
CA GLU A 118 11.24 9.53 13.08
C GLU A 118 11.52 9.65 11.59
N GLN A 119 12.80 9.76 11.22
CA GLN A 119 13.24 9.81 9.83
C GLN A 119 12.98 8.47 9.11
N ILE A 120 13.34 7.34 9.73
CA ILE A 120 13.08 6.00 9.16
C ILE A 120 11.58 5.82 8.88
N LEU A 121 10.73 6.23 9.83
CA LEU A 121 9.28 6.06 9.70
C LEU A 121 8.70 6.93 8.58
N GLU A 122 9.18 8.17 8.43
CA GLU A 122 8.75 9.08 7.37
C GLU A 122 9.19 8.59 5.98
N GLU A 123 10.45 8.13 5.87
CA GLU A 123 10.98 7.53 4.65
C GLU A 123 10.21 6.25 4.27
N LEU A 124 9.94 5.39 5.26
CA LEU A 124 9.19 4.16 5.07
C LEU A 124 7.75 4.42 4.61
N LEU A 125 7.04 5.35 5.23
CA LEU A 125 5.68 5.73 4.79
C LEU A 125 5.69 6.27 3.36
N THR A 126 6.65 7.15 3.07
CA THR A 126 6.80 7.74 1.73
C THR A 126 7.06 6.66 0.69
N PHE A 127 7.94 5.72 1.01
CA PHE A 127 8.24 4.57 0.17
C PHE A 127 7.01 3.70 -0.07
N LEU A 128 6.35 3.22 0.99
CA LEU A 128 5.18 2.34 0.92
C LEU A 128 4.06 2.95 0.09
N THR A 129 3.75 4.23 0.34
CA THR A 129 2.68 4.97 -0.35
C THR A 129 2.95 5.09 -1.83
N ARG A 130 4.19 5.47 -2.20
CA ARG A 130 4.56 5.64 -3.62
C ARG A 130 4.66 4.30 -4.34
N TRP A 131 5.29 3.32 -3.70
CA TRP A 131 5.48 1.99 -4.28
C TRP A 131 4.14 1.33 -4.56
N LEU A 132 3.25 1.27 -3.57
CA LEU A 132 1.94 0.63 -3.72
C LEU A 132 1.13 1.26 -4.85
N ALA A 133 1.10 2.60 -4.90
CA ALA A 133 0.32 3.29 -5.91
C ALA A 133 0.86 3.06 -7.33
N PHE A 134 2.18 3.16 -7.50
CA PHE A 134 2.82 2.93 -8.79
C PHE A 134 2.65 1.48 -9.24
N HIS A 135 2.86 0.53 -8.32
CA HIS A 135 2.73 -0.89 -8.60
C HIS A 135 1.32 -1.25 -9.06
N ILE A 136 0.28 -0.79 -8.35
CA ILE A 136 -1.12 -1.00 -8.76
C ILE A 136 -1.39 -0.40 -10.13
N LEU A 137 -0.99 0.86 -10.35
CA LEU A 137 -1.37 1.59 -11.55
C LEU A 137 -0.61 1.14 -12.81
N GLU A 138 0.60 0.62 -12.66
CA GLU A 138 1.46 0.24 -13.80
C GLU A 138 1.63 -1.27 -13.94
N SER A 139 1.89 -1.98 -12.85
CA SER A 139 2.24 -3.41 -12.85
C SER A 139 0.97 -4.27 -12.81
N ASP A 140 0.13 -4.08 -11.80
CA ASP A 140 -1.02 -4.96 -11.54
C ASP A 140 -2.12 -4.73 -12.59
N ARG A 141 -2.33 -3.48 -13.00
CA ARG A 141 -3.21 -3.18 -14.12
C ARG A 141 -2.71 -3.79 -15.42
N ARG A 142 -1.41 -3.73 -15.69
CA ARG A 142 -0.84 -4.37 -16.88
C ARG A 142 -1.06 -5.88 -16.87
N MET A 143 -0.87 -6.53 -15.72
CA MET A 143 -1.25 -7.93 -15.53
C MET A 143 -2.71 -8.16 -15.91
N ALA A 144 -3.62 -7.44 -15.26
CA ALA A 144 -5.04 -7.68 -15.35
C ALA A 144 -5.55 -7.49 -16.77
N HIS A 145 -5.12 -6.43 -17.45
CA HIS A 145 -5.48 -6.18 -18.85
C HIS A 145 -4.90 -7.28 -19.77
N THR A 146 -3.66 -7.72 -19.54
CA THR A 146 -3.03 -8.80 -20.33
C THR A 146 -3.78 -10.12 -20.16
N VAL A 147 -4.04 -10.53 -18.92
CA VAL A 147 -4.76 -11.78 -18.59
C VAL A 147 -6.16 -11.77 -19.23
N LYS A 148 -6.92 -10.67 -19.07
CA LYS A 148 -8.24 -10.53 -19.69
C LYS A 148 -8.20 -10.59 -21.22
N ALA A 149 -7.15 -10.07 -21.85
CA ALA A 149 -6.99 -10.17 -23.30
C ALA A 149 -6.76 -11.61 -23.76
N LEU A 150 -5.90 -12.35 -23.04
CA LEU A 150 -5.64 -13.76 -23.31
C LEU A 150 -6.88 -14.63 -23.12
N GLU A 151 -7.67 -14.37 -22.06
CA GLU A 151 -8.96 -15.07 -21.82
C GLU A 151 -9.96 -14.85 -22.96
N ARG A 152 -9.91 -13.70 -23.64
CA ARG A 152 -10.70 -13.43 -24.86
C ARG A 152 -10.13 -14.11 -26.12
N GLY A 153 -9.01 -14.82 -26.01
CA GLY A 153 -8.33 -15.49 -27.12
C GLY A 153 -7.39 -14.59 -27.93
N VAL A 154 -7.06 -13.40 -27.44
CA VAL A 154 -6.07 -12.53 -28.09
C VAL A 154 -4.68 -13.15 -27.92
N PRO A 155 -3.86 -13.29 -28.98
CA PRO A 155 -2.49 -13.78 -28.85
C PRO A 155 -1.63 -12.86 -27.98
N LEU A 156 -0.69 -13.43 -27.21
CA LEU A 156 0.14 -12.68 -26.25
C LEU A 156 0.85 -11.45 -26.83
N GLU A 157 1.46 -11.57 -28.00
CA GLU A 157 2.15 -10.44 -28.64
C GLU A 157 1.20 -9.27 -28.93
N GLN A 158 -0.02 -9.59 -29.38
CA GLN A 158 -1.05 -8.60 -29.66
C GLN A 158 -1.59 -7.99 -28.35
N ALA A 159 -1.84 -8.82 -27.34
CA ALA A 159 -2.24 -8.35 -26.01
C ALA A 159 -1.19 -7.39 -25.42
N ARG A 160 0.11 -7.69 -25.57
CA ARG A 160 1.20 -6.81 -25.12
C ARG A 160 1.12 -5.45 -25.79
N HIS A 161 0.99 -5.41 -27.12
CA HIS A 161 0.88 -4.15 -27.85
C HIS A 161 -0.36 -3.33 -27.48
N GLU A 162 -1.50 -3.98 -27.27
CA GLU A 162 -2.74 -3.31 -26.83
C GLU A 162 -2.58 -2.69 -25.44
N VAL A 163 -2.06 -3.47 -24.48
CA VAL A 163 -1.85 -3.01 -23.10
C VAL A 163 -0.77 -1.93 -23.04
N ASP A 164 0.32 -2.07 -23.79
CA ASP A 164 1.34 -1.03 -23.92
C ASP A 164 0.73 0.25 -24.48
N SER A 165 -0.08 0.18 -25.54
CA SER A 165 -0.71 1.37 -26.11
C SER A 165 -1.74 2.02 -25.18
N GLU A 166 -2.44 1.24 -24.36
CA GLU A 166 -3.43 1.73 -23.40
C GLU A 166 -2.77 2.39 -22.19
N LEU A 167 -1.62 1.86 -21.74
CA LEU A 167 -0.90 2.33 -20.55
C LEU A 167 0.28 3.27 -20.86
N SER A 168 0.73 3.39 -22.11
CA SER A 168 1.96 4.11 -22.47
C SER A 168 1.89 5.62 -22.20
N GLY A 169 2.79 6.05 -21.31
CA GLY A 169 3.46 7.35 -21.34
C GLY A 169 2.75 8.47 -20.61
N SER A 170 1.65 8.97 -21.17
CA SER A 170 0.96 10.14 -20.61
C SER A 170 0.28 9.83 -19.28
N ILE A 171 -0.21 8.60 -19.12
CA ILE A 171 -0.80 8.13 -17.85
C ILE A 171 0.29 8.00 -16.80
N SER A 172 1.41 7.32 -17.08
CA SER A 172 2.50 7.17 -16.12
C SER A 172 3.10 8.49 -15.65
N VAL A 173 3.25 9.48 -16.54
CA VAL A 173 3.71 10.83 -16.17
C VAL A 173 2.69 11.57 -15.30
N LEU A 174 1.39 11.47 -15.62
CA LEU A 174 0.33 12.06 -14.81
C LEU A 174 0.19 11.35 -13.47
N VAL A 175 0.35 10.02 -13.45
CA VAL A 175 0.37 9.22 -12.23
C VAL A 175 1.56 9.64 -11.38
N ASN A 176 2.78 9.70 -11.91
CA ASN A 176 3.94 10.16 -11.15
C ASN A 176 3.76 11.59 -10.62
N ALA A 177 3.26 12.53 -11.45
CA ALA A 177 2.96 13.89 -11.00
C ALA A 177 1.89 13.91 -9.90
N LEU A 178 0.84 13.08 -10.02
CA LEU A 178 -0.16 12.91 -8.98
C LEU A 178 0.43 12.29 -7.73
N LEU A 179 1.31 11.30 -7.84
CA LEU A 179 1.98 10.66 -6.70
C LEU A 179 2.97 11.59 -6.01
N GLU A 180 3.61 12.51 -6.73
CA GLU A 180 4.41 13.57 -6.12
C GLU A 180 3.56 14.56 -5.34
N ILE A 181 2.44 15.02 -5.93
CA ILE A 181 1.47 15.89 -5.25
C ILE A 181 0.89 15.16 -4.04
N TYR A 182 0.55 13.90 -4.21
CA TYR A 182 -0.01 13.04 -3.19
C TYR A 182 0.98 12.78 -2.06
N GLY A 183 2.25 12.51 -2.38
CA GLY A 183 3.32 12.37 -1.40
C GLY A 183 3.51 13.64 -0.57
N LYS A 184 3.51 14.82 -1.21
CA LYS A 184 3.54 16.11 -0.49
C LYS A 184 2.30 16.31 0.38
N LEU A 185 1.13 15.92 -0.10
CA LEU A 185 -0.12 16.00 0.66
C LEU A 185 -0.13 15.04 1.84
N SER A 186 0.39 13.82 1.66
CA SER A 186 0.57 12.81 2.71
C SER A 186 1.54 13.30 3.78
N GLU A 187 2.69 13.85 3.39
CA GLU A 187 3.66 14.46 4.32
C GLU A 187 3.01 15.60 5.13
N THR A 188 2.30 16.49 4.46
CA THR A 188 1.53 17.57 5.12
C THR A 188 0.45 17.00 6.05
N THR A 189 -0.20 15.91 5.66
CA THR A 189 -1.23 15.24 6.46
C THR A 189 -0.62 14.62 7.72
N VAL A 190 0.52 13.95 7.62
CA VAL A 190 1.26 13.41 8.78
C VAL A 190 1.66 14.54 9.73
N GLN A 191 2.14 15.67 9.21
CA GLN A 191 2.45 16.85 10.02
C GLN A 191 1.20 17.40 10.75
N LEU A 192 0.07 17.51 10.05
CA LEU A 192 -1.19 17.96 10.64
C LEU A 192 -1.71 16.99 11.71
N ILE A 193 -1.59 15.68 11.51
CA ILE A 193 -1.98 14.69 12.52
C ILE A 193 -1.08 14.82 13.75
N ARG A 194 0.25 14.98 13.56
CA ARG A 194 1.19 15.24 14.67
C ARG A 194 0.82 16.51 15.45
N GLU A 195 0.53 17.62 14.76
CA GLU A 195 0.14 18.88 15.39
C GLU A 195 -1.18 18.75 16.16
N LYS A 196 -2.19 18.11 15.54
CA LYS A 196 -3.49 17.83 16.17
C LYS A 196 -3.33 16.98 17.44
N ASN A 197 -2.51 15.93 17.38
CA ASN A 197 -2.23 15.08 18.52
C ASN A 197 -1.46 15.80 19.63
N ALA A 198 -0.50 16.68 19.29
CA ALA A 198 0.18 17.53 20.25
C ALA A 198 -0.79 18.50 20.94
N ARG A 199 -1.71 19.10 20.17
CA ARG A 199 -2.72 20.02 20.69
C ARG A 199 -3.69 19.33 21.66
N PHE A 200 -4.21 18.15 21.30
CA PHE A 200 -5.10 17.41 22.21
C PHE A 200 -4.42 17.06 23.54
N ARG A 201 -3.13 16.70 23.51
CA ARG A 201 -2.36 16.43 24.74
C ARG A 201 -2.22 17.69 25.61
N ALA A 202 -1.92 18.83 25.01
CA ALA A 202 -1.85 20.10 25.73
C ALA A 202 -3.20 20.49 26.34
N GLU A 203 -4.30 20.29 25.62
CA GLU A 203 -5.66 20.51 26.14
C GLU A 203 -5.97 19.58 27.32
N ASP A 204 -5.62 18.30 27.23
CA ASP A 204 -5.77 17.32 28.32
C ASP A 204 -4.95 17.68 29.57
N GLU A 205 -3.70 18.11 29.39
CA GLU A 205 -2.84 18.54 30.49
C GLU A 205 -3.38 19.78 31.20
N LEU A 206 -3.88 20.76 30.44
CA LEU A 206 -4.54 21.95 30.99
C LEU A 206 -5.80 21.59 31.78
N VAL A 207 -6.60 20.63 31.30
CA VAL A 207 -7.78 20.14 32.01
C VAL A 207 -7.39 19.44 33.32
N ARG A 208 -6.33 18.63 33.32
CA ARG A 208 -5.81 17.98 34.53
C ARG A 208 -5.30 18.98 35.57
N ILE A 209 -4.55 19.99 35.13
CA ILE A 209 -4.04 21.06 36.02
C ILE A 209 -5.20 21.89 36.60
N ARG A 210 -6.27 22.14 35.82
CA ARG A 210 -7.43 22.90 36.29
C ARG A 210 -8.30 22.14 37.30
N ASN A 211 -8.30 20.82 37.23
CA ASN A 211 -9.18 19.96 38.04
C ASN A 211 -8.46 19.28 39.22
N GLY A 212 -7.15 19.49 39.39
CA GLY A 212 -6.34 19.04 40.53
C GLY A 212 -6.00 20.18 41.47
#